data_AF-A0AAN4YVL7-F1
#
_entry.id   AF-A0AAN4YVL7-F1
#
_cell.length_a   1.000
_cell.length_b   1.000
_cell.length_c   1.000
_cell.angle_alpha   90.00
_cell.angle_beta   90.00
_cell.angle_gamma   90.00
#
_symmetry.space_group_name_H-M   'P 1'
#
loop_
_entity.id
_entity.type
_entity.pdbx_description
1 polymer ?
#
loop_
_entity_poly.entity_id
_entity_poly.type
_entity_poly.pdbx_seq_one_letter_code
_entity_poly.pdbx_strand_id
1 'polypeptide(L)'
;MEAKFNAAVEIIQKLPKTGPLQTSNDDKLKFYSLFKQATIGDVNTERPSFFSPVERAKWDAWEKVKGLSKEEAMKQYVETVIEVFDKAAKELDIDAWLAGPDLDPIIKENLAKINA
;
A
#
# COMPACT_ATOMS: atom_id res chain seq x y z
N MET A 1 5.33 1.50 15.20
CA MET A 1 5.19 1.77 13.75
C MET A 1 5.28 0.50 12.93
N GLU A 2 6.34 -0.30 13.09
CA GLU A 2 6.55 -1.55 12.33
C GLU A 2 5.37 -2.53 12.35
N ALA A 3 4.75 -2.78 13.51
CA ALA A 3 3.57 -3.64 13.59
C ALA A 3 2.38 -3.12 12.75
N LYS A 4 2.13 -1.80 12.76
CA LYS A 4 1.09 -1.17 11.93
C LYS A 4 1.44 -1.26 10.45
N PHE A 5 2.72 -1.07 10.10
CA PHE A 5 3.20 -1.22 8.74
C PHE A 5 3.00 -2.66 8.22
N ASN A 6 3.37 -3.67 9.00
CA ASN A 6 3.18 -5.07 8.60
C ASN A 6 1.70 -5.40 8.41
N ALA A 7 0.83 -4.94 9.32
CA ALA A 7 -0.62 -5.07 9.18
C ALA A 7 -1.14 -4.38 7.90
N ALA A 8 -0.67 -3.17 7.60
CA ALA A 8 -1.01 -2.43 6.39
C ALA A 8 -0.53 -3.15 5.11
N VAL A 9 0.67 -3.73 5.12
CA VAL A 9 1.20 -4.52 4.00
C VAL A 9 0.33 -5.75 3.75
N GLU A 10 -0.06 -6.47 4.79
CA GLU A 10 -0.96 -7.63 4.68
C GLU A 10 -2.32 -7.24 4.10
N ILE A 11 -2.89 -6.09 4.50
CA ILE A 11 -4.13 -5.56 3.89
C ILE A 11 -3.95 -5.44 2.38
N ILE A 12 -2.94 -4.70 1.92
CA ILE A 12 -2.73 -4.46 0.49
C ILE A 12 -2.46 -5.76 -0.30
N GLN A 13 -1.76 -6.73 0.30
CA GLN A 13 -1.49 -8.02 -0.33
C GLN A 13 -2.73 -8.92 -0.44
N LYS A 14 -3.66 -8.80 0.51
CA LYS A 14 -4.88 -9.61 0.60
C LYS A 14 -6.08 -8.98 -0.10
N LEU A 15 -6.01 -7.69 -0.44
CA LEU A 15 -7.05 -7.03 -1.22
C LEU A 15 -7.31 -7.79 -2.53
N PRO A 16 -8.58 -8.09 -2.86
CA PRO A 16 -8.90 -8.78 -4.09
C PRO A 16 -8.58 -7.88 -5.29
N LYS A 17 -8.17 -8.49 -6.41
CA LYS A 17 -7.86 -7.76 -7.65
C LYS A 17 -9.08 -7.06 -8.23
N THR A 18 -10.27 -7.56 -7.91
CA THR A 18 -11.57 -7.06 -8.33
C THR A 18 -12.44 -6.89 -7.10
N GLY A 19 -13.16 -5.79 -7.02
CA GLY A 19 -14.02 -5.49 -5.90
C GLY A 19 -14.49 -4.04 -5.96
N PRO A 20 -15.31 -3.62 -4.99
CA PRO A 20 -15.79 -2.26 -4.90
C PRO A 20 -14.66 -1.29 -4.49
N LEU A 21 -13.72 -1.73 -3.64
CA LEU A 21 -12.49 -0.98 -3.35
C LEU A 21 -11.42 -1.35 -4.39
N GLN A 22 -11.03 -0.38 -5.22
CA GLN A 22 -9.97 -0.55 -6.22
C GLN A 22 -8.86 0.46 -5.99
N THR A 23 -7.61 -0.01 -6.03
CA THR A 23 -6.43 0.86 -6.03
C THR A 23 -6.06 1.22 -7.46
N SER A 24 -5.85 2.51 -7.70
CA SER A 24 -5.35 3.00 -8.99
C SER A 24 -3.92 2.51 -9.24
N ASN A 25 -3.44 2.61 -10.48
CA ASN A 25 -2.03 2.29 -10.76
C ASN A 25 -1.07 3.22 -10.00
N ASP A 26 -1.45 4.47 -9.78
CA ASP A 26 -0.66 5.43 -8.99
C ASP A 26 -0.60 5.02 -7.52
N ASP A 27 -1.72 4.56 -6.95
CA ASP A 27 -1.73 4.01 -5.58
C ASP A 27 -0.80 2.80 -5.46
N LYS A 28 -0.86 1.88 -6.43
CA LYS A 28 0.02 0.69 -6.45
C LYS A 28 1.50 1.07 -6.53
N LEU A 29 1.84 2.08 -7.33
CA LEU A 29 3.22 2.60 -7.42
C LEU A 29 3.63 3.30 -6.12
N LYS A 30 2.74 4.06 -5.49
CA LYS A 30 2.97 4.70 -4.19
C LYS A 30 3.23 3.65 -3.11
N PHE A 31 2.37 2.64 -2.96
CA PHE A 31 2.59 1.52 -2.04
C PHE A 31 3.91 0.80 -2.33
N TYR A 32 4.21 0.51 -3.59
CA TYR A 32 5.49 -0.12 -3.96
C TYR A 32 6.69 0.71 -3.50
N SER A 33 6.71 2.02 -3.81
CA SER A 33 7.83 2.90 -3.47
C SER A 33 8.07 2.99 -1.96
N LEU A 34 6.99 3.20 -1.19
CA LEU A 34 7.03 3.30 0.26
C LEU A 34 7.43 1.97 0.91
N PHE A 35 6.94 0.84 0.39
CA PHE A 35 7.34 -0.48 0.87
C PHE A 35 8.83 -0.74 0.66
N LYS A 36 9.35 -0.41 -0.53
CA LYS A 36 10.78 -0.57 -0.84
C LYS A 36 11.64 0.33 0.04
N GLN A 37 11.24 1.59 0.23
CA GLN A 37 11.94 2.53 1.11
C GLN A 37 11.90 2.09 2.57
N ALA A 38 10.76 1.60 3.06
CA ALA A 38 10.61 1.12 4.44
C ALA A 38 11.44 -0.14 4.73
N THR A 39 11.58 -1.05 3.76
CA THR A 39 12.25 -2.34 3.95
C THR A 39 13.74 -2.28 3.64
N ILE A 40 14.10 -1.68 2.49
CA ILE A 40 15.47 -1.65 1.98
C ILE A 40 16.15 -0.32 2.31
N GLY A 41 15.42 0.79 2.23
CA GLY A 41 15.96 2.14 2.24
C GLY A 41 16.06 2.68 0.82
N ASP A 42 17.00 3.61 0.62
CA ASP A 42 17.23 4.25 -0.68
C ASP A 42 17.46 3.22 -1.80
N VAL A 43 16.95 3.55 -2.99
CA VAL A 43 17.14 2.74 -4.19
C VAL A 43 18.62 2.53 -4.48
N ASN A 44 18.98 1.27 -4.72
CA ASN A 44 20.35 0.79 -4.80
C ASN A 44 20.60 -0.12 -6.02
N THR A 45 19.70 -0.09 -7.00
CA THR A 45 19.81 -0.83 -8.26
C THR A 45 19.85 0.14 -9.42
N GLU A 46 20.44 -0.29 -10.54
CA GLU A 46 20.36 0.47 -11.78
C GLU A 46 18.91 0.61 -12.26
N ARG A 47 18.66 1.71 -12.96
CA ARG A 47 17.37 1.99 -13.55
C ARG A 47 17.09 0.99 -14.70
N PRO A 48 15.92 0.32 -14.73
CA PRO A 48 15.57 -0.64 -15.77
C PRO A 48 15.56 -0.05 -17.19
N SER A 49 15.67 -0.96 -18.17
CA SER A 49 15.64 -0.64 -19.60
C SER A 49 14.37 0.10 -20.01
N PHE A 50 14.49 0.97 -21.02
CA PHE A 50 13.34 1.68 -21.62
C PHE A 50 12.28 0.71 -22.17
N PHE A 51 12.66 -0.51 -22.57
CA PHE A 51 11.75 -1.54 -23.06
C PHE A 51 10.94 -2.24 -21.94
N SER A 52 11.15 -1.88 -20.67
CA SER A 52 10.49 -2.46 -19.49
C SER A 52 9.70 -1.38 -18.73
N PRO A 53 8.56 -0.91 -19.27
CA PRO A 53 7.87 0.27 -18.76
C PRO A 53 7.34 0.11 -17.33
N VAL A 54 6.90 -1.08 -16.94
CA VAL A 54 6.35 -1.35 -15.59
C VAL A 54 7.47 -1.35 -14.54
N GLU A 55 8.58 -2.01 -14.84
CA GLU A 55 9.76 -2.07 -13.99
C GLU A 55 10.37 -0.69 -13.82
N ARG A 56 10.44 0.08 -14.92
CA ARG A 56 10.90 1.46 -14.91
C ARG A 56 10.00 2.35 -14.07
N ALA A 57 8.67 2.22 -14.18
CA ALA A 57 7.74 2.99 -13.35
C ALA A 57 7.88 2.67 -11.86
N LYS A 58 8.06 1.39 -11.50
CA LYS A 58 8.34 0.95 -10.12
C LYS A 58 9.64 1.54 -9.58
N TRP A 59 10.71 1.46 -10.37
CA TRP A 59 12.00 2.02 -10.01
C TRP A 59 11.92 3.55 -9.85
N ASP A 60 11.29 4.24 -10.81
CA ASP A 60 11.10 5.70 -10.79
C ASP A 60 10.29 6.13 -9.56
N ALA A 61 9.28 5.36 -9.16
CA ALA A 61 8.52 5.62 -7.95
C ALA A 61 9.38 5.45 -6.68
N TRP A 62 10.24 4.43 -6.63
CA TRP A 62 11.15 4.21 -5.50
C TRP A 62 12.24 5.30 -5.40
N GLU A 63 12.84 5.71 -6.51
CA GLU A 63 13.81 6.83 -6.54
C GLU A 63 13.19 8.14 -6.03
N LYS A 64 11.90 8.40 -6.31
CA LYS A 64 11.21 9.62 -5.85
C LYS A 64 11.09 9.74 -4.34
N VAL A 65 11.12 8.64 -3.59
CA VAL A 65 11.01 8.62 -2.12
C VAL A 65 12.37 8.44 -1.42
N LYS A 66 13.46 8.53 -2.18
CA LYS A 66 14.82 8.49 -1.67
C LYS A 66 15.06 9.57 -0.61
N GLY A 67 15.82 9.23 0.43
CA GLY A 67 16.12 10.09 1.56
C GLY A 67 15.07 10.06 2.68
N LEU A 68 13.89 9.45 2.46
CA LEU A 68 12.97 9.17 3.56
C LEU A 68 13.59 8.11 4.49
N SER A 69 13.46 8.32 5.80
CA SER A 69 13.81 7.28 6.76
C SER A 69 12.87 6.08 6.60
N LYS A 70 13.32 4.89 7.03
CA LYS A 70 12.47 3.69 7.03
C LYS A 70 11.19 3.91 7.83
N GLU A 71 11.29 4.57 8.98
CA GLU A 71 10.14 4.86 9.84
C GLU A 71 9.14 5.82 9.18
N GLU A 72 9.63 6.86 8.50
CA GLU A 72 8.76 7.81 7.79
C GLU A 72 8.07 7.14 6.59
N ALA A 73 8.79 6.28 5.85
CA ALA A 73 8.20 5.48 4.77
C ALA A 73 7.12 4.51 5.29
N MET A 74 7.34 3.87 6.45
CA MET A 74 6.33 3.03 7.10
C MET A 74 5.08 3.83 7.48
N LYS A 75 5.27 5.01 8.08
CA LYS A 75 4.18 5.91 8.47
C LYS A 75 3.35 6.34 7.27
N GLN A 76 4.00 6.83 6.21
CA GLN A 76 3.31 7.24 4.98
C GLN A 76 2.60 6.07 4.29
N TYR A 77 3.14 4.85 4.38
CA TYR A 77 2.48 3.66 3.85
C TYR A 77 1.16 3.41 4.59
N VAL A 78 1.18 3.42 5.92
CA VAL A 78 -0.01 3.25 6.77
C VAL A 78 -1.04 4.34 6.49
N GLU A 79 -0.62 5.60 6.44
CA GLU A 79 -1.49 6.73 6.12
C GLU A 79 -2.15 6.57 4.75
N THR A 80 -1.39 6.11 3.75
CA THR A 80 -1.93 5.86 2.40
C THR A 80 -2.98 4.75 2.41
N VAL A 81 -2.81 3.69 3.22
CA VAL A 81 -3.85 2.65 3.38
C VAL A 81 -5.11 3.27 3.98
N ILE A 82 -4.99 4.03 5.06
CA ILE A 82 -6.13 4.69 5.72
C ILE A 82 -6.87 5.60 4.73
N GLU A 83 -6.14 6.45 3.99
CA GLU A 83 -6.73 7.34 2.99
C GLU A 83 -7.52 6.60 1.89
N VAL A 84 -7.03 5.43 1.44
CA VAL A 84 -7.72 4.61 0.44
C VAL A 84 -9.05 4.09 1.00
N PHE A 85 -9.05 3.57 2.22
CA PHE A 85 -10.27 3.08 2.88
C PHE A 85 -11.25 4.22 3.21
N ASP A 86 -10.76 5.37 3.68
CA ASP A 86 -11.58 6.54 3.98
C ASP A 86 -12.26 7.11 2.74
N LYS A 87 -11.55 7.13 1.60
CA LYS A 87 -12.15 7.51 0.31
C LYS A 87 -13.23 6.52 -0.10
N ALA A 88 -12.97 5.23 0.03
CA ALA A 88 -13.92 4.18 -0.33
C ALA A 88 -15.17 4.23 0.58
N ALA A 89 -15.02 4.50 1.87
CA ALA A 89 -16.12 4.60 2.84
C ALA A 89 -17.08 5.77 2.58
N LYS A 90 -16.70 6.77 1.78
CA LYS A 90 -17.59 7.87 1.38
C LYS A 90 -18.60 7.46 0.32
N GLU A 91 -18.30 6.41 -0.45
CA GLU A 91 -19.10 5.98 -1.61
C GLU A 91 -19.70 4.58 -1.41
N LEU A 92 -19.17 3.81 -0.47
CA LEU A 92 -19.50 2.40 -0.28
C LEU A 92 -19.75 2.10 1.20
N ASP A 93 -20.63 1.14 1.46
CA ASP A 93 -20.72 0.50 2.77
C ASP A 93 -19.53 -0.46 2.93
N ILE A 94 -18.39 0.10 3.34
CA ILE A 94 -17.15 -0.64 3.53
C ILE A 94 -17.29 -1.69 4.64
N ASP A 95 -18.06 -1.42 5.69
CA ASP A 95 -18.26 -2.37 6.78
C ASP A 95 -19.03 -3.62 6.32
N ALA A 96 -20.07 -3.43 5.51
CA ALA A 96 -20.79 -4.55 4.90
C ALA A 96 -19.90 -5.34 3.94
N TRP A 97 -19.10 -4.66 3.11
CA TRP A 97 -18.18 -5.34 2.20
C TRP A 97 -17.08 -6.10 2.95
N LEU A 98 -16.51 -5.52 4.01
CA LEU A 98 -15.51 -6.16 4.86
C LEU A 98 -16.04 -7.37 5.63
N ALA A 99 -17.36 -7.46 5.82
CA ALA A 99 -18.05 -8.60 6.42
C ALA A 99 -18.46 -9.67 5.39
N GLY A 100 -18.15 -9.47 4.11
CA GLY A 100 -18.48 -10.39 3.03
C GLY A 100 -17.73 -11.74 3.16
N PRO A 101 -18.36 -12.87 2.73
CA PRO A 101 -17.81 -14.21 2.93
C PRO A 101 -16.55 -14.49 2.09
N ASP A 102 -16.36 -13.75 1.00
CA ASP A 102 -15.24 -13.95 0.07
C ASP A 102 -14.02 -13.09 0.41
N LEU A 103 -14.12 -12.23 1.43
CA LEU A 103 -13.02 -11.36 1.84
C LEU A 103 -12.21 -11.98 2.97
N ASP A 104 -10.88 -11.92 2.87
CA ASP A 104 -10.00 -12.40 3.93
C ASP A 104 -10.25 -11.57 5.21
N PRO A 105 -10.69 -12.20 6.33
CA PRO A 105 -11.06 -11.48 7.55
C PRO A 105 -9.88 -10.70 8.15
N ILE A 106 -8.64 -11.08 7.79
CA ILE A 106 -7.44 -10.36 8.23
C ILE A 106 -7.43 -8.91 7.77
N ILE A 107 -8.11 -8.58 6.68
CA ILE A 107 -8.20 -7.20 6.18
C ILE A 107 -8.92 -6.32 7.20
N LYS A 108 -10.06 -6.79 7.72
CA LYS A 108 -10.83 -6.06 8.74
C LYS A 108 -10.07 -5.97 10.06
N GLU A 109 -9.46 -7.09 10.49
CA GLU A 109 -8.66 -7.13 11.71
C GLU A 109 -7.47 -6.16 11.65
N ASN A 110 -6.71 -6.18 10.55
CA ASN A 110 -5.56 -5.32 10.38
C ASN A 110 -5.96 -3.86 10.17
N LEU A 111 -7.10 -3.58 9.52
CA LEU A 111 -7.63 -2.22 9.40
C LEU A 111 -7.92 -1.63 10.79
N ALA A 112 -8.46 -2.43 11.72
CA ALA A 112 -8.63 -1.99 13.11
C ALA A 112 -7.28 -1.74 13.80
N LYS A 113 -6.28 -2.61 13.60
CA LYS A 113 -4.93 -2.46 14.19
C LYS A 113 -4.21 -1.18 13.74
N ILE A 114 -4.35 -0.77 12.48
CA ILE A 114 -3.65 0.42 11.98
C ILE A 114 -4.31 1.72 12.46
N ASN A 115 -5.62 1.70 12.71
CA ASN A 115 -6.40 2.82 13.21
C ASN A 115 -6.39 2.98 14.75
N ALA A 116 -6.04 1.93 15.50
CA ALA A 116 -5.89 1.95 16.96
C ALA A 116 -4.65 2.73 17.40
#